data_AF-A0A517NKE2-F1
#
_entry.id   AF-A0A517NKE2-F1
#
_cell.length_a   1.000
_cell.length_b   1.000
_cell.length_c   1.000
_cell.angle_alpha   90.00
_cell.angle_beta   90.00
_cell.angle_gamma   90.00
#
_symmetry.space_group_name_H-M   'P 1'
#
loop_
_entity.id
_entity.type
_entity.pdbx_description
1 polymer ?
#
loop_
_entity_poly.entity_id
_entity_poly.type
_entity_poly.pdbx_seq_one_letter_code
_entity_poly.pdbx_strand_id
1 'polypeptide(L)'
;MKLAKQFGFVALALFIAWQAWVVVARSDASSSDRGPRSDLASAPDSDPPTDDDPDQADISDVLSMANDALANMQANLDDYTARFVKQERDPSGNLGDPTEIALRVQTRFRGPDRKSPRRAYLRFQSPAAVDGREVIWGEDLYDGKMAVHEVGMFLGLKTIWLNPTGMIAMQGQRFPISEIGLVKLVEKLIERGEQDRGNPDIRVSISEGHRFDDRDTRLIEVRRSKPNDQPDDFSKAEIVVDPEQQLILRYRSFGWPAGEEEEAPLLESYSYHDLKTNVGLSDIDFDTKNPEYNFPSF
;
A
#
# COMPACT_ATOMS: atom_id res chain seq x y z
N MET A 1 -49.37 -33.34 -6.11
CA MET A 1 -49.34 -32.89 -7.53
C MET A 1 -48.57 -31.58 -7.56
N LYS A 2 -47.28 -31.57 -7.97
CA LYS A 2 -46.78 -31.35 -9.36
C LYS A 2 -47.22 -29.96 -9.87
N LEU A 3 -46.40 -29.02 -10.36
CA LEU A 3 -45.09 -28.98 -11.04
C LEU A 3 -44.40 -27.63 -10.68
N ALA A 4 -43.08 -27.37 -10.61
CA ALA A 4 -41.88 -27.72 -11.40
C ALA A 4 -41.81 -27.13 -12.83
N LYS A 5 -41.03 -26.03 -13.01
CA LYS A 5 -40.20 -25.62 -14.19
C LYS A 5 -39.62 -24.21 -13.93
N GLN A 6 -38.32 -23.97 -13.74
CA GLN A 6 -37.10 -24.01 -14.59
C GLN A 6 -36.84 -22.79 -15.51
N PHE A 7 -35.64 -22.22 -15.29
CA PHE A 7 -34.67 -21.56 -16.19
C PHE A 7 -34.78 -20.07 -16.60
N GLY A 8 -33.64 -19.38 -16.44
CA GLY A 8 -33.31 -18.09 -17.02
C GLY A 8 -31.99 -17.50 -16.50
N PHE A 9 -30.88 -18.26 -16.55
CA PHE A 9 -29.52 -17.74 -16.35
C PHE A 9 -29.14 -16.85 -17.53
N VAL A 10 -28.66 -15.63 -17.28
CA VAL A 10 -27.85 -14.87 -18.24
C VAL A 10 -26.53 -14.56 -17.55
N ALA A 11 -25.58 -15.49 -17.73
CA ALA A 11 -24.18 -15.26 -17.45
C ALA A 11 -23.61 -14.42 -18.59
N LEU A 12 -23.15 -13.20 -18.29
CA LEU A 12 -22.28 -12.45 -19.20
C LEU A 12 -20.84 -12.72 -18.77
N ALA A 13 -20.29 -13.83 -19.29
CA ALA A 13 -18.87 -14.13 -19.23
C ALA A 13 -18.16 -13.31 -20.31
N LEU A 14 -17.26 -12.41 -19.92
CA LEU A 14 -16.23 -11.89 -20.82
C LEU A 14 -14.90 -12.53 -20.40
N PHE A 15 -14.58 -13.61 -21.12
CA PHE A 15 -13.28 -14.24 -21.20
C PHE A 15 -12.29 -13.25 -21.84
N ILE A 16 -11.16 -13.00 -21.19
CA ILE A 16 -9.93 -12.64 -21.90
C ILE A 16 -8.88 -13.68 -21.48
N ALA A 17 -8.58 -14.57 -22.42
CA ALA A 17 -7.56 -15.58 -22.32
C ALA A 17 -6.18 -14.95 -22.56
N TRP A 18 -5.19 -15.31 -21.75
CA TRP A 18 -3.80 -15.27 -22.19
C TRP A 18 -3.12 -16.59 -21.85
N GLN A 19 -2.82 -17.37 -22.88
CA GLN A 19 -2.05 -18.61 -22.80
C GLN A 19 -0.63 -18.33 -23.30
N ALA A 20 0.32 -18.94 -22.60
CA ALA A 20 1.75 -18.89 -22.82
C ALA A 20 2.18 -19.46 -24.18
N TRP A 21 3.25 -18.89 -24.75
CA TRP A 21 4.17 -19.59 -25.65
C TRP A 21 5.62 -19.29 -25.24
N VAL A 22 6.29 -20.32 -24.74
CA VAL A 22 7.76 -20.45 -24.74
C VAL A 22 8.07 -21.55 -25.76
N VAL A 23 8.82 -21.24 -26.83
CA VAL A 23 9.73 -22.19 -27.48
C VAL A 23 10.98 -21.46 -27.94
N VAL A 24 12.09 -22.05 -27.49
CA VAL A 24 13.50 -21.76 -27.74
C VAL A 24 13.91 -22.00 -29.19
N ALA A 25 14.83 -21.18 -29.71
CA ALA A 25 15.81 -21.63 -30.69
C ALA A 25 17.19 -21.04 -30.35
N ARG A 26 18.14 -21.95 -30.10
CA ARG A 26 19.59 -21.70 -29.91
C ARG A 26 20.31 -21.62 -31.25
N SER A 27 21.47 -20.97 -31.20
CA SER A 27 22.76 -21.21 -31.91
C SER A 27 23.29 -19.89 -32.49
N ASP A 28 24.57 -19.60 -32.57
CA ASP A 28 25.83 -20.05 -31.95
C ASP A 28 26.83 -19.00 -32.45
N ALA A 29 27.71 -18.47 -31.61
CA ALA A 29 29.02 -18.00 -32.06
C ALA A 29 29.93 -17.68 -30.87
N SER A 30 30.97 -18.51 -30.76
CA SER A 30 32.14 -18.35 -29.91
C SER A 30 32.88 -17.04 -30.16
N SER A 31 33.48 -16.48 -29.12
CA SER A 31 34.92 -16.21 -29.19
C SER A 31 35.51 -16.10 -27.78
N SER A 32 36.56 -16.88 -27.60
CA SER A 32 37.47 -16.85 -26.48
C SER A 32 38.29 -15.57 -26.49
N ASP A 33 38.41 -14.90 -25.34
CA ASP A 33 39.67 -14.25 -25.02
C ASP A 33 39.96 -14.33 -23.52
N ARG A 34 41.23 -14.61 -23.21
CA ARG A 34 41.75 -14.85 -21.87
C ARG A 34 42.49 -13.62 -21.36
N GLY A 35 42.08 -13.17 -20.19
CA GLY A 35 42.98 -12.66 -19.13
C GLY A 35 42.80 -11.20 -18.73
N PRO A 36 43.44 -10.74 -17.64
CA PRO A 36 44.07 -11.48 -16.54
C PRO A 36 43.29 -11.33 -15.22
N ARG A 37 43.67 -12.17 -14.24
CA ARG A 37 43.18 -12.17 -12.86
C ARG A 37 43.47 -10.83 -12.16
N SER A 38 42.47 -10.26 -11.47
CA SER A 38 42.66 -9.29 -10.39
C SER A 38 41.66 -9.56 -9.25
N ASP A 39 42.24 -9.98 -8.13
CA ASP A 39 41.84 -9.68 -6.75
C ASP A 39 40.49 -10.21 -6.23
N LEU A 40 40.60 -11.35 -5.55
CA LEU A 40 39.71 -11.73 -4.46
C LEU A 40 39.71 -10.62 -3.40
N ALA A 41 38.60 -9.90 -3.29
CA ALA A 41 38.19 -9.28 -2.03
C ALA A 41 37.11 -10.18 -1.44
N SER A 42 37.50 -11.01 -0.49
CA SER A 42 36.59 -11.79 0.35
C SER A 42 35.58 -10.83 1.00
N ALA A 43 34.30 -11.10 0.82
CA ALA A 43 33.27 -10.54 1.69
C ALA A 43 33.57 -11.02 3.13
N PRO A 44 33.44 -10.18 4.16
CA PRO A 44 33.54 -10.66 5.52
C PRO A 44 32.37 -11.61 5.79
N ASP A 45 32.69 -12.83 6.20
CA ASP A 45 31.73 -13.75 6.82
C ASP A 45 31.08 -13.02 8.00
N SER A 46 29.78 -12.77 7.90
CA SER A 46 28.99 -12.29 9.01
C SER A 46 28.79 -13.45 9.98
N ASP A 47 29.45 -13.42 11.13
CA ASP A 47 29.21 -14.34 12.24
C ASP A 47 27.71 -14.36 12.61
N PRO A 48 27.18 -15.51 13.10
CA PRO A 48 25.81 -15.57 13.60
C PRO A 48 25.65 -14.63 14.81
N PRO A 49 24.52 -13.92 14.93
CA PRO A 49 24.35 -12.91 15.96
C PRO A 49 24.35 -13.58 17.34
N THR A 50 25.27 -13.14 18.20
CA THR A 50 25.23 -13.41 19.64
C THR A 50 24.14 -12.56 20.29
N ASP A 51 23.36 -13.17 21.18
CA ASP A 51 22.10 -12.66 21.78
C ASP A 51 22.19 -11.38 22.66
N ASP A 52 23.29 -10.64 22.64
CA ASP A 52 23.49 -9.40 23.43
C ASP A 52 24.05 -8.27 22.55
N ASP A 53 23.26 -7.84 21.56
CA ASP A 53 23.52 -6.58 20.84
C ASP A 53 22.73 -5.43 21.52
N PRO A 54 23.39 -4.50 22.23
CA PRO A 54 22.73 -3.47 23.03
C PRO A 54 21.96 -2.41 22.21
N ASP A 55 21.98 -2.50 20.87
CA ASP A 55 21.30 -1.57 19.96
C ASP A 55 19.97 -2.11 19.38
N GLN A 56 19.46 -3.25 19.85
CA GLN A 56 18.14 -3.75 19.43
C GLN A 56 17.00 -3.03 20.16
N ALA A 57 16.19 -2.28 19.41
CA ALA A 57 14.94 -1.72 19.91
C ALA A 57 13.91 -2.83 20.21
N ASP A 58 12.95 -2.54 21.08
CA ASP A 58 11.80 -3.41 21.33
C ASP A 58 10.61 -2.98 20.46
N ILE A 59 9.70 -3.91 20.16
CA ILE A 59 8.42 -3.55 19.51
C ILE A 59 7.64 -2.51 20.31
N SER A 60 7.82 -2.47 21.63
CA SER A 60 7.26 -1.47 22.54
C SER A 60 7.75 -0.06 22.25
N ASP A 61 9.01 0.11 21.82
CA ASP A 61 9.56 1.40 21.41
C ASP A 61 8.89 1.87 20.11
N VAL A 62 8.73 0.96 19.15
CA VAL A 62 8.03 1.24 17.88
C VAL A 62 6.58 1.60 18.13
N LEU A 63 5.90 0.90 19.05
CA LEU A 63 4.53 1.21 19.46
C LEU A 63 4.45 2.59 20.13
N SER A 64 5.42 2.97 20.96
CA SER A 64 5.47 4.32 21.52
C SER A 64 5.58 5.37 20.42
N MET A 65 6.50 5.18 19.47
CA MET A 65 6.67 6.09 18.33
C MET A 65 5.40 6.19 17.47
N ALA A 66 4.72 5.07 17.22
CA ALA A 66 3.48 5.05 16.45
C ALA A 66 2.33 5.75 17.18
N ASN A 67 2.22 5.58 18.49
CA ASN A 67 1.24 6.28 19.32
C ASN A 67 1.51 7.79 19.37
N ASP A 68 2.78 8.20 19.48
CA ASP A 68 3.18 9.61 19.43
C ASP A 68 2.86 10.23 18.06
N ALA A 69 3.16 9.53 16.97
CA ALA A 69 2.80 9.95 15.62
C ALA A 69 1.28 10.07 15.44
N LEU A 70 0.50 9.11 15.96
CA LEU A 70 -0.95 9.18 15.93
C LEU A 70 -1.50 10.36 16.75
N ALA A 71 -0.94 10.61 17.93
CA ALA A 71 -1.30 11.76 18.76
C ALA A 71 -0.96 13.10 18.06
N ASN A 72 0.20 13.17 17.38
CA ASN A 72 0.55 14.33 16.57
C ASN A 72 -0.44 14.53 15.40
N MET A 73 -0.80 13.47 14.68
CA MET A 73 -1.83 13.55 13.62
C MET A 73 -3.18 13.99 14.17
N GLN A 74 -3.57 13.46 15.34
CA GLN A 74 -4.77 13.88 16.06
C GLN A 74 -4.74 15.36 16.42
N ALA A 75 -3.59 15.96 16.69
CA ALA A 75 -3.47 17.36 17.03
C ALA A 75 -3.33 18.27 15.80
N ASN A 76 -2.74 17.78 14.71
CA ASN A 76 -2.17 18.66 13.69
C ASN A 76 -2.47 18.28 12.24
N LEU A 77 -3.17 17.18 11.95
CA LEU A 77 -3.39 16.72 10.56
C LEU A 77 -4.88 16.78 10.17
N ASP A 78 -5.30 17.88 9.56
CA ASP A 78 -6.68 18.06 9.10
C ASP A 78 -6.89 17.49 7.69
N ASP A 79 -5.94 17.73 6.80
CA ASP A 79 -5.93 17.20 5.44
C ASP A 79 -4.52 17.13 4.87
N TYR A 80 -4.37 16.47 3.72
CA TYR A 80 -3.11 16.44 2.99
C TYR A 80 -3.32 16.08 1.52
N THR A 81 -2.29 16.39 0.73
CA THR A 81 -2.08 15.82 -0.61
C THR A 81 -0.80 15.02 -0.64
N ALA A 82 -0.74 14.00 -1.50
CA ALA A 82 0.47 13.21 -1.74
C ALA A 82 0.45 12.62 -3.15
N ARG A 83 1.64 12.32 -3.68
CA ARG A 83 1.80 11.33 -4.75
C ARG A 83 1.97 9.96 -4.08
N PHE A 84 0.91 9.18 -4.10
CA PHE A 84 0.82 7.89 -3.44
C PHE A 84 1.20 6.77 -4.41
N VAL A 85 2.20 5.97 -4.06
CA VAL A 85 2.60 4.78 -4.81
C VAL A 85 2.23 3.55 -4.00
N LYS A 86 1.38 2.71 -4.59
CA LYS A 86 0.85 1.49 -3.98
C LYS A 86 1.25 0.26 -4.81
N GLN A 87 1.66 -0.80 -4.15
CA GLN A 87 1.86 -2.11 -4.76
C GLN A 87 1.42 -3.19 -3.79
N GLU A 88 0.59 -4.12 -4.22
CA GLU A 88 0.02 -5.17 -3.36
C GLU A 88 -0.01 -6.51 -4.11
N ARG A 89 0.03 -7.61 -3.36
CA ARG A 89 -0.41 -8.90 -3.85
C ARG A 89 -1.93 -8.99 -3.83
N ASP A 90 -2.49 -9.53 -4.90
CA ASP A 90 -3.90 -9.89 -4.96
C ASP A 90 -4.21 -11.11 -4.06
N PRO A 91 -5.49 -11.44 -3.83
CA PRO A 91 -5.87 -12.62 -3.04
C PRO A 91 -5.39 -13.97 -3.62
N SER A 92 -4.93 -14.01 -4.87
CA SER A 92 -4.34 -15.21 -5.49
C SER A 92 -2.82 -15.27 -5.29
N GLY A 93 -2.23 -14.26 -4.65
CA GLY A 93 -0.81 -14.16 -4.37
C GLY A 93 0.02 -13.51 -5.48
N ASN A 94 -0.58 -12.95 -6.53
CA ASN A 94 0.18 -12.29 -7.59
C ASN A 94 0.50 -10.85 -7.22
N LEU A 95 1.76 -10.43 -7.35
CA LEU A 95 2.17 -9.05 -7.13
C LEU A 95 1.75 -8.19 -8.34
N GLY A 96 0.93 -7.17 -8.10
CA GLY A 96 0.54 -6.21 -9.14
C GLY A 96 1.67 -5.24 -9.50
N ASP A 97 1.48 -4.51 -10.60
CA ASP A 97 2.33 -3.37 -10.93
C ASP A 97 2.19 -2.26 -9.88
N PRO A 98 3.27 -1.51 -9.57
CA PRO A 98 3.15 -0.28 -8.79
C PRO A 98 2.16 0.68 -9.45
N THR A 99 1.22 1.17 -8.67
CA THR A 99 0.20 2.12 -9.08
C THR A 99 0.51 3.49 -8.48
N GLU A 100 0.65 4.50 -9.32
CA GLU A 100 0.84 5.89 -8.90
C GLU A 100 -0.49 6.64 -8.90
N ILE A 101 -0.77 7.33 -7.80
CA ILE A 101 -2.06 7.96 -7.51
C ILE A 101 -1.80 9.36 -6.94
N ALA A 102 -2.32 10.41 -7.58
CA ALA A 102 -2.43 11.71 -6.93
C ALA A 102 -3.58 11.66 -5.91
N LEU A 103 -3.24 11.86 -4.64
CA LEU A 103 -4.12 11.64 -3.51
C LEU A 103 -4.47 12.97 -2.82
N ARG A 104 -5.74 13.15 -2.50
CA ARG A 104 -6.26 14.21 -1.62
C ARG A 104 -7.05 13.55 -0.50
N VAL A 105 -6.74 13.84 0.76
CA VAL A 105 -7.44 13.23 1.91
C VAL A 105 -7.80 14.27 2.95
N GLN A 106 -9.07 14.24 3.34
CA GLN A 106 -9.59 14.88 4.53
C GLN A 106 -9.63 13.87 5.67
N THR A 107 -8.89 14.13 6.75
CA THR A 107 -8.86 13.23 7.91
C THR A 107 -10.07 13.46 8.81
N ARG A 108 -10.25 12.55 9.78
CA ARG A 108 -11.27 12.70 10.81
C ARG A 108 -10.94 13.78 11.83
N PHE A 109 -9.69 14.23 11.88
CA PHE A 109 -9.22 15.17 12.89
C PHE A 109 -9.49 16.62 12.54
N ARG A 110 -10.11 16.92 11.39
CA ARG A 110 -10.55 18.28 11.08
C ARG A 110 -11.60 18.76 12.07
N GLY A 111 -11.61 20.07 12.30
CA GLY A 111 -12.67 20.75 13.03
C GLY A 111 -12.51 20.66 14.55
N PRO A 112 -13.37 21.34 15.31
CA PRO A 112 -13.18 21.52 16.75
C PRO A 112 -13.36 20.23 17.57
N ASP A 113 -14.18 19.28 17.11
CA ASP A 113 -14.47 18.03 17.83
C ASP A 113 -13.59 16.85 17.40
N ARG A 114 -12.76 17.05 16.37
CA ARG A 114 -11.84 16.07 15.77
C ARG A 114 -12.52 14.75 15.42
N LYS A 115 -13.78 14.82 14.96
CA LYS A 115 -14.62 13.68 14.56
C LYS A 115 -15.29 13.90 13.20
N SER A 116 -14.65 14.68 12.33
CA SER A 116 -15.14 14.92 10.98
C SER A 116 -15.21 13.61 10.18
N PRO A 117 -16.12 13.50 9.21
CA PRO A 117 -16.12 12.41 8.23
C PRO A 117 -14.79 12.37 7.46
N ARG A 118 -14.23 11.18 7.26
CA ARG A 118 -13.09 11.01 6.34
C ARG A 118 -13.56 11.11 4.90
N ARG A 119 -12.75 11.77 4.06
CA ARG A 119 -12.97 11.81 2.61
C ARG A 119 -11.65 11.65 1.87
N ALA A 120 -11.70 11.03 0.70
CA ALA A 120 -10.56 10.76 -0.15
C ALA A 120 -10.94 10.99 -1.62
N TYR A 121 -10.04 11.63 -2.36
CA TYR A 121 -10.03 11.68 -3.82
C TYR A 121 -8.73 11.08 -4.34
N LEU A 122 -8.85 10.20 -5.34
CA LEU A 122 -7.75 9.50 -5.98
C LEU A 122 -7.81 9.77 -7.48
N ARG A 123 -6.69 10.22 -8.06
CA ARG A 123 -6.47 10.22 -9.52
C ARG A 123 -5.35 9.25 -9.87
N PHE A 124 -5.67 8.18 -10.57
CA PHE A 124 -4.68 7.20 -11.02
C PHE A 124 -3.89 7.79 -12.19
N GLN A 125 -2.56 7.65 -12.14
CA GLN A 125 -1.60 8.20 -13.10
C GLN A 125 -0.80 7.11 -13.80
N SER A 126 -0.59 5.97 -13.15
CA SER A 126 0.06 4.79 -13.72
C SER A 126 -0.38 3.52 -12.98
N PRO A 127 -0.27 2.33 -13.59
CA PRO A 127 0.13 2.06 -14.98
C PRO A 127 -0.93 2.51 -16.01
N ALA A 128 -0.57 2.46 -17.30
CA ALA A 128 -1.44 2.90 -18.41
C ALA A 128 -2.84 2.25 -18.43
N ALA A 129 -2.99 1.06 -17.84
CA ALA A 129 -4.27 0.35 -17.75
C ALA A 129 -5.29 1.06 -16.84
N VAL A 130 -4.84 1.89 -15.90
CA VAL A 130 -5.69 2.61 -14.94
C VAL A 130 -5.47 4.12 -14.96
N ASP A 131 -4.47 4.61 -15.71
CA ASP A 131 -4.27 6.04 -15.92
C ASP A 131 -5.56 6.69 -16.42
N GLY A 132 -5.99 7.72 -15.72
CA GLY A 132 -7.24 8.40 -16.02
C GLY A 132 -8.33 8.17 -14.98
N ARG A 133 -8.30 7.02 -14.29
CA ARG A 133 -9.34 6.67 -13.32
C ARG A 133 -9.39 7.69 -12.19
N GLU A 134 -10.60 8.04 -11.79
CA GLU A 134 -10.88 8.92 -10.64
C GLU A 134 -11.82 8.24 -9.67
N VAL A 135 -11.54 8.39 -8.37
CA VAL A 135 -12.38 7.86 -7.31
C VAL A 135 -12.58 8.93 -6.24
N ILE A 136 -13.83 9.17 -5.87
CA ILE A 136 -14.20 9.96 -4.69
C ILE A 136 -14.88 9.03 -3.70
N TRP A 137 -14.48 9.11 -2.43
CA TRP A 137 -15.15 8.46 -1.33
C TRP A 137 -15.23 9.40 -0.12
N GLY A 138 -16.34 9.35 0.60
CA GLY A 138 -16.50 10.05 1.88
C GLY A 138 -17.47 9.30 2.78
N GLU A 139 -17.21 9.28 4.09
CA GLU A 139 -18.10 8.61 5.06
C GLU A 139 -19.52 9.21 5.06
N ASP A 140 -19.63 10.50 4.74
CA ASP A 140 -20.86 11.27 4.69
C ASP A 140 -21.35 11.59 3.26
N LEU A 141 -20.65 11.09 2.24
CA LEU A 141 -21.00 11.32 0.84
C LEU A 141 -21.66 10.10 0.22
N TYR A 142 -22.65 10.33 -0.64
CA TYR A 142 -23.22 9.31 -1.54
C TYR A 142 -23.67 8.00 -0.84
N ASP A 143 -24.23 8.11 0.36
CA ASP A 143 -24.60 6.99 1.25
C ASP A 143 -23.42 6.05 1.58
N GLY A 144 -22.21 6.60 1.70
CA GLY A 144 -20.97 5.86 1.94
C GLY A 144 -20.44 5.11 0.73
N LYS A 145 -21.08 5.24 -0.45
CA LYS A 145 -20.60 4.67 -1.70
C LYS A 145 -19.42 5.49 -2.24
N MET A 146 -18.55 4.85 -3.01
CA MET A 146 -17.54 5.53 -3.80
C MET A 146 -18.08 5.88 -5.19
N ALA A 147 -17.81 7.09 -5.64
CA ALA A 147 -18.00 7.53 -7.02
C ALA A 147 -16.74 7.16 -7.80
N VAL A 148 -16.90 6.41 -8.90
CA VAL A 148 -15.80 5.98 -9.76
C VAL A 148 -16.04 6.49 -11.17
N HIS A 149 -15.06 7.19 -11.71
CA HIS A 149 -14.96 7.47 -13.12
C HIS A 149 -13.84 6.60 -13.70
N GLU A 150 -14.19 5.74 -14.65
CA GLU A 150 -13.24 4.87 -15.34
C GLU A 150 -12.85 5.44 -16.69
N VAL A 151 -11.66 5.08 -17.15
CA VAL A 151 -11.25 5.37 -18.53
C VAL A 151 -11.80 4.37 -19.53
N GLY A 152 -12.06 4.87 -20.75
CA GLY A 152 -12.49 4.06 -21.88
C GLY A 152 -13.81 4.54 -22.49
N MET A 153 -14.01 4.19 -23.77
CA MET A 153 -15.06 4.76 -24.65
C MET A 153 -16.48 4.70 -24.06
N PHE A 154 -16.82 3.65 -23.29
CA PHE A 154 -18.15 3.48 -22.73
C PHE A 154 -18.25 3.78 -21.24
N LEU A 155 -17.23 3.43 -20.45
CA LEU A 155 -17.26 3.63 -18.99
C LEU A 155 -17.04 5.08 -18.60
N GLY A 156 -16.24 5.84 -19.36
CA GLY A 156 -15.97 7.26 -19.09
C GLY A 156 -17.18 8.18 -19.28
N LEU A 157 -18.29 7.67 -19.84
CA LEU A 157 -19.53 8.44 -20.02
C LEU A 157 -20.41 8.48 -18.76
N LYS A 158 -20.08 7.72 -17.71
CA LYS A 158 -20.90 7.63 -16.49
C LYS A 158 -20.04 7.58 -15.22
N THR A 159 -20.62 8.09 -14.15
CA THR A 159 -20.14 7.83 -12.78
C THR A 159 -20.70 6.51 -12.29
N ILE A 160 -19.84 5.61 -11.83
CA ILE A 160 -20.20 4.31 -11.28
C ILE A 160 -20.20 4.43 -9.75
N TRP A 161 -21.27 3.99 -9.10
CA TRP A 161 -21.43 4.02 -7.65
C TRP A 161 -21.20 2.64 -7.07
N LEU A 162 -20.13 2.47 -6.30
CA LEU A 162 -19.75 1.17 -5.72
C LEU A 162 -19.79 1.21 -4.20
N ASN A 163 -20.17 0.08 -3.59
CA ASN A 163 -19.93 -0.12 -2.17
C ASN A 163 -18.42 -0.35 -1.97
N PRO A 164 -17.71 0.39 -1.10
CA PRO A 164 -16.27 0.23 -0.83
C PRO A 164 -15.82 -1.20 -0.52
N THR A 165 -16.68 -2.03 0.08
CA THR A 165 -16.38 -3.43 0.44
C THR A 165 -17.01 -4.44 -0.51
N GLY A 166 -17.68 -3.96 -1.57
CA GLY A 166 -18.30 -4.81 -2.57
C GLY A 166 -17.25 -5.51 -3.45
N MET A 167 -17.60 -6.70 -3.95
CA MET A 167 -16.73 -7.54 -4.78
C MET A 167 -16.05 -6.79 -5.94
N ILE A 168 -16.76 -5.88 -6.61
CA ILE A 168 -16.20 -5.08 -7.72
C ILE A 168 -15.18 -4.05 -7.21
N ALA A 169 -15.48 -3.34 -6.12
CA ALA A 169 -14.57 -2.34 -5.55
C ALA A 169 -13.29 -2.98 -4.98
N MET A 170 -13.41 -4.18 -4.43
CA MET A 170 -12.30 -4.95 -3.86
C MET A 170 -11.49 -5.73 -4.91
N GLN A 171 -11.88 -5.70 -6.19
CA GLN A 171 -11.15 -6.44 -7.21
C GLN A 171 -9.73 -5.89 -7.37
N GLY A 172 -8.73 -6.74 -7.10
CA GLY A 172 -7.32 -6.36 -7.12
C GLY A 172 -6.90 -5.41 -5.98
N GLN A 173 -7.72 -5.28 -4.92
CA GLN A 173 -7.39 -4.49 -3.75
C GLN A 173 -7.27 -5.39 -2.52
N ARG A 174 -6.20 -5.20 -1.73
CA ARG A 174 -6.05 -5.84 -0.41
C ARG A 174 -6.97 -5.22 0.65
N PHE A 175 -7.24 -3.92 0.51
CA PHE A 175 -8.01 -3.13 1.47
C PHE A 175 -9.05 -2.24 0.77
N PRO A 176 -10.23 -2.01 1.39
CA PRO A 176 -11.20 -1.07 0.86
C PRO A 176 -10.70 0.37 0.96
N ILE A 177 -11.21 1.26 0.09
CA ILE A 177 -10.86 2.69 0.12
C ILE A 177 -11.12 3.37 1.48
N SER A 178 -12.01 2.82 2.30
CA SER A 178 -12.27 3.33 3.67
C SER A 178 -11.07 3.23 4.63
N GLU A 179 -10.05 2.45 4.25
CA GLU A 179 -8.79 2.28 4.97
C GLU A 179 -7.63 3.08 4.36
N ILE A 180 -7.88 3.91 3.35
CA ILE A 180 -6.81 4.70 2.72
C ILE A 180 -6.29 5.78 3.67
N GLY A 181 -4.99 6.03 3.59
CA GLY A 181 -4.34 7.21 4.15
C GLY A 181 -3.54 6.99 5.42
N LEU A 182 -2.73 8.01 5.76
CA LEU A 182 -1.75 7.99 6.85
C LEU A 182 -2.34 7.55 8.20
N VAL A 183 -3.47 8.14 8.61
CA VAL A 183 -4.09 7.84 9.91
C VAL A 183 -4.49 6.37 10.00
N LYS A 184 -5.10 5.83 8.93
CA LYS A 184 -5.54 4.42 8.91
C LYS A 184 -4.36 3.46 8.89
N LEU A 185 -3.31 3.80 8.15
CA LEU A 185 -2.07 3.02 8.15
C LEU A 185 -1.46 2.94 9.56
N VAL A 186 -1.34 4.06 10.27
CA VAL A 186 -0.78 4.10 11.63
C VAL A 186 -1.66 3.33 12.61
N GLU A 187 -2.99 3.52 12.55
CA GLU A 187 -3.96 2.74 13.37
C GLU A 187 -3.74 1.23 13.19
N LYS A 188 -3.59 0.75 11.95
CA LYS A 188 -3.35 -0.66 11.65
C LYS A 188 -1.98 -1.16 12.12
N LEU A 189 -0.95 -0.34 11.98
CA LEU A 189 0.39 -0.71 12.45
C LEU A 189 0.45 -0.82 13.98
N ILE A 190 -0.28 0.05 14.71
CA ILE A 190 -0.44 -0.08 16.16
C ILE A 190 -1.20 -1.36 16.50
N GLU A 191 -2.36 -1.60 15.89
CA GLU A 191 -3.16 -2.81 16.12
C GLU A 191 -2.33 -4.09 15.91
N ARG A 192 -1.52 -4.11 14.87
CA ARG A 192 -0.63 -5.22 14.56
C ARG A 192 0.52 -5.35 15.54
N GLY A 193 1.24 -4.26 15.81
CA GLY A 193 2.38 -4.28 16.73
C GLY A 193 1.99 -4.67 18.16
N GLU A 194 0.77 -4.34 18.59
CA GLU A 194 0.25 -4.77 19.90
C GLU A 194 0.12 -6.29 20.01
N GLN A 195 -0.17 -7.00 18.91
CA GLN A 195 -0.20 -8.47 18.88
C GLN A 195 1.20 -9.08 19.01
N ASP A 196 2.24 -8.31 18.66
CA ASP A 196 3.64 -8.71 18.70
C ASP A 196 4.32 -8.34 20.04
N ARG A 197 3.63 -7.66 20.94
CA ARG A 197 4.20 -7.23 22.22
C ARG A 197 4.67 -8.42 23.05
N GLY A 198 5.94 -8.39 23.46
CA GLY A 198 6.56 -9.44 24.26
C GLY A 198 6.80 -10.76 23.52
N ASN A 199 6.64 -10.77 22.18
CA ASN A 199 6.92 -11.95 21.38
C ASN A 199 8.45 -12.09 21.18
N PRO A 200 9.09 -13.16 21.69
CA PRO A 200 10.55 -13.34 21.59
C PRO A 200 11.03 -13.60 20.15
N ASP A 201 10.12 -13.90 19.23
CA ASP A 201 10.41 -14.13 17.82
C ASP A 201 10.49 -12.84 17.01
N ILE A 202 10.27 -11.68 17.63
CA ILE A 202 10.33 -10.36 16.99
C ILE A 202 11.67 -9.70 17.29
N ARG A 203 12.31 -9.19 16.24
CA ARG A 203 13.50 -8.34 16.33
C ARG A 203 13.20 -7.01 15.64
N VAL A 204 13.61 -5.91 16.28
CA VAL A 204 13.45 -4.57 15.73
C VAL A 204 14.83 -3.93 15.58
N SER A 205 15.06 -3.31 14.42
CA SER A 205 16.18 -2.40 14.20
C SER A 205 15.67 -1.02 13.82
N ILE A 206 16.37 0.02 14.26
CA ILE A 206 16.07 1.42 13.93
C ILE A 206 17.34 2.05 13.38
N SER A 207 17.25 2.63 12.19
CA SER A 207 18.36 3.32 11.52
C SER A 207 17.99 4.77 11.23
N GLU A 208 18.82 5.71 11.69
CA GLU A 208 18.67 7.13 11.41
C GLU A 208 19.37 7.52 10.10
N GLY A 209 18.96 8.66 9.51
CA GLY A 209 19.58 9.16 8.26
C GLY A 209 19.25 8.32 7.02
N HIS A 210 18.23 7.48 7.08
CA HIS A 210 17.71 6.76 5.93
C HIS A 210 17.16 7.76 4.91
N ARG A 211 17.59 7.69 3.66
CA ARG A 211 17.14 8.62 2.62
C ARG A 211 15.82 8.17 2.01
N PHE A 212 14.83 9.06 2.02
CA PHE A 212 13.57 8.90 1.31
C PHE A 212 13.20 10.22 0.65
N ASP A 213 13.08 10.20 -0.68
CA ASP A 213 13.12 11.40 -1.52
C ASP A 213 14.31 12.30 -1.10
N ASP A 214 14.00 13.54 -0.73
CA ASP A 214 14.98 14.57 -0.40
C ASP A 214 15.23 14.69 1.12
N ARG A 215 14.64 13.80 1.93
CA ARG A 215 14.63 13.90 3.39
C ARG A 215 15.53 12.87 4.08
N ASP A 216 16.09 13.28 5.22
CA ASP A 216 16.70 12.37 6.18
C ASP A 216 15.59 11.84 7.09
N THR A 217 15.39 10.53 7.05
CA THR A 217 14.28 9.84 7.71
C THR A 217 14.81 8.73 8.62
N ARG A 218 13.91 8.16 9.41
CA ARG A 218 14.17 6.97 10.21
C ARG A 218 13.62 5.74 9.50
N LEU A 219 14.42 4.70 9.36
CA LEU A 219 13.97 3.37 8.95
C LEU A 219 13.80 2.49 10.18
N ILE A 220 12.61 1.94 10.36
CA ILE A 220 12.32 0.91 11.34
C ILE A 220 12.14 -0.40 10.57
N GLU A 221 12.91 -1.43 10.90
CA GLU A 221 12.68 -2.77 10.40
C GLU A 221 12.19 -3.67 11.52
N VAL A 222 11.12 -4.42 11.26
CA VAL A 222 10.60 -5.45 12.16
C VAL A 222 10.76 -6.79 11.45
N ARG A 223 11.46 -7.73 12.08
CA ARG A 223 11.67 -9.08 11.55
C ARG A 223 11.07 -10.13 12.48
N ARG A 224 10.46 -11.15 11.88
CA ARG A 224 10.01 -12.36 12.57
C ARG A 224 11.01 -13.48 12.34
N SER A 225 11.32 -14.26 13.37
CA SER A 225 12.17 -15.46 13.23
C SER A 225 11.42 -16.68 12.69
N LYS A 226 10.10 -16.73 12.86
CA LYS A 226 9.24 -17.82 12.35
C LYS A 226 7.82 -17.35 11.99
N PRO A 227 7.11 -18.09 11.10
CA PRO A 227 5.71 -17.81 10.76
C PRO A 227 4.79 -17.84 11.97
N ASN A 228 3.70 -17.07 11.90
CA ASN A 228 2.66 -17.05 12.94
C ASN A 228 1.29 -17.60 12.47
N ASP A 229 1.23 -18.10 11.24
CA ASP A 229 0.05 -18.69 10.57
C ASP A 229 -1.19 -17.78 10.51
N GLN A 230 -1.03 -16.46 10.69
CA GLN A 230 -2.11 -15.49 10.52
C GLN A 230 -2.27 -15.08 9.04
N PRO A 231 -3.48 -14.68 8.60
CA PRO A 231 -3.73 -14.29 7.20
C PRO A 231 -2.85 -13.14 6.68
N ASP A 232 -2.32 -12.31 7.57
CA ASP A 232 -1.48 -11.18 7.24
C ASP A 232 0.03 -11.43 7.45
N ASP A 233 0.44 -12.65 7.85
CA ASP A 233 1.81 -12.99 8.26
C ASP A 233 2.91 -12.47 7.31
N PHE A 234 4.05 -12.11 7.90
CA PHE A 234 5.20 -11.50 7.24
C PHE A 234 6.50 -11.93 7.89
N SER A 235 7.58 -12.03 7.10
CA SER A 235 8.93 -12.24 7.63
C SER A 235 9.61 -10.93 8.02
N LYS A 236 9.37 -9.86 7.24
CA LYS A 236 9.95 -8.53 7.43
C LYS A 236 8.94 -7.42 7.12
N ALA A 237 8.95 -6.36 7.94
CA ALA A 237 8.28 -5.11 7.65
C ALA A 237 9.29 -3.95 7.73
N GLU A 238 9.16 -2.99 6.81
CA GLU A 238 9.97 -1.77 6.76
C GLU A 238 9.02 -0.57 6.89
N ILE A 239 9.29 0.30 7.85
CA ILE A 239 8.53 1.55 8.07
C ILE A 239 9.51 2.71 7.97
N VAL A 240 9.25 3.63 7.05
CA VAL A 240 10.00 4.89 6.94
C VAL A 240 9.19 6.00 7.59
N VAL A 241 9.79 6.67 8.56
CA VAL A 241 9.16 7.76 9.33
C VAL A 241 9.95 9.04 9.14
N ASP A 242 9.25 10.12 8.85
CA ASP A 242 9.79 11.47 8.92
C ASP A 242 9.82 11.92 10.39
N PRO A 243 11.01 12.09 11.01
CA PRO A 243 11.11 12.46 12.42
C PRO A 243 10.69 13.92 12.67
N GLU A 244 10.81 14.81 11.67
CA GLU A 244 10.45 16.23 11.82
C GLU A 244 8.93 16.41 11.78
N GLN A 245 8.25 15.73 10.85
CA GLN A 245 6.80 15.79 10.71
C GLN A 245 6.07 14.79 11.62
N GLN A 246 6.79 13.79 12.14
CA GLN A 246 6.25 12.63 12.84
C GLN A 246 5.17 11.90 12.01
N LEU A 247 5.44 11.69 10.72
CA LEU A 247 4.54 11.02 9.79
C LEU A 247 5.22 9.81 9.15
N ILE A 248 4.44 8.75 8.92
CA ILE A 248 4.91 7.59 8.14
C ILE A 248 4.92 8.00 6.66
N LEU A 249 6.06 7.83 6.00
CA LEU A 249 6.21 8.08 4.57
C LEU A 249 6.16 6.79 3.75
N ARG A 250 6.58 5.66 4.32
CA ARG A 250 6.49 4.37 3.63
C ARG A 250 6.24 3.22 4.59
N TYR A 251 5.44 2.26 4.15
CA TYR A 251 5.36 0.94 4.76
C TYR A 251 5.53 -0.13 3.69
N ARG A 252 6.31 -1.15 3.98
CA ARG A 252 6.43 -2.37 3.17
C ARG A 252 6.37 -3.59 4.06
N SER A 253 5.75 -4.66 3.58
CA SER A 253 5.84 -5.97 4.22
C SER A 253 6.23 -7.04 3.21
N PHE A 254 6.95 -8.05 3.69
CA PHE A 254 7.49 -9.13 2.89
C PHE A 254 7.10 -10.47 3.52
N GLY A 255 6.73 -11.43 2.69
CA GLY A 255 6.38 -12.78 3.12
C GLY A 255 7.62 -13.61 3.44
N TRP A 256 7.41 -14.88 3.75
CA TRP A 256 8.50 -15.81 4.00
C TRP A 256 9.21 -16.19 2.69
N PRO A 257 10.55 -16.14 2.64
CA PRO A 257 11.28 -16.61 1.47
C PRO A 257 11.10 -18.13 1.31
N ALA A 258 11.10 -18.65 0.08
CA ALA A 258 10.91 -20.08 -0.15
C ALA A 258 12.16 -20.92 0.17
N GLY A 259 13.33 -20.28 0.26
CA GLY A 259 14.60 -20.85 0.70
C GLY A 259 15.49 -19.80 1.36
N GLU A 260 16.55 -20.23 2.05
CA GLU A 260 17.44 -19.35 2.83
C GLU A 260 18.14 -18.27 1.98
N GLU A 261 18.41 -18.58 0.70
CA GLU A 261 19.07 -17.67 -0.24
C GLU A 261 18.08 -16.89 -1.12
N GLU A 262 16.77 -17.14 -1.00
CA GLU A 262 15.75 -16.44 -1.79
C GLU A 262 15.33 -15.13 -1.14
N GLU A 263 15.05 -14.11 -1.96
CA GLU A 263 14.53 -12.85 -1.46
C GLU A 263 13.11 -13.02 -0.90
N ALA A 264 12.87 -12.40 0.25
CA ALA A 264 11.54 -12.36 0.85
C ALA A 264 10.55 -11.67 -0.12
N PRO A 265 9.44 -12.33 -0.50
CA PRO A 265 8.52 -11.79 -1.51
C PRO A 265 7.77 -10.57 -0.98
N LEU A 266 7.80 -9.43 -1.68
CA LEU A 266 6.99 -8.26 -1.32
C LEU A 266 5.50 -8.63 -1.28
N LEU A 267 4.81 -8.34 -0.17
CA LEU A 267 3.37 -8.53 -0.01
C LEU A 267 2.62 -7.25 -0.29
N GLU A 268 3.09 -6.14 0.29
CA GLU A 268 2.51 -4.82 0.08
C GLU A 268 3.55 -3.71 0.26
N SER A 269 3.30 -2.58 -0.39
CA SER A 269 4.10 -1.36 -0.33
C SER A 269 3.17 -0.16 -0.48
N TYR A 270 3.26 0.78 0.45
CA TYR A 270 2.53 2.05 0.45
C TYR A 270 3.54 3.16 0.68
N SER A 271 3.74 4.02 -0.31
CA SER A 271 4.70 5.14 -0.24
C SER A 271 4.00 6.46 -0.52
N TYR A 272 4.21 7.44 0.36
CA TYR A 272 3.65 8.79 0.28
C TYR A 272 4.78 9.75 -0.07
N HIS A 273 4.86 10.12 -1.34
CA HIS A 273 5.80 11.11 -1.85
C HIS A 273 5.15 12.48 -1.91
N ASP A 274 5.97 13.52 -1.95
CA ASP A 274 5.53 14.91 -2.15
C ASP A 274 4.45 15.35 -1.14
N LEU A 275 4.51 14.81 0.07
CA LEU A 275 3.49 14.98 1.11
C LEU A 275 3.41 16.45 1.56
N LYS A 276 2.22 17.03 1.43
CA LYS A 276 1.88 18.38 1.91
C LYS A 276 0.65 18.29 2.81
N THR A 277 0.80 18.71 4.06
CA THR A 277 -0.27 18.69 5.08
C THR A 277 -0.97 20.04 5.18
N ASN A 278 -2.22 20.01 5.63
CA ASN A 278 -3.07 21.18 5.93
C ASN A 278 -3.11 22.19 4.77
N VAL A 279 -3.33 21.68 3.56
CA VAL A 279 -3.40 22.46 2.32
C VAL A 279 -4.76 23.16 2.16
N GLY A 280 -5.70 22.91 3.07
CA GLY A 280 -7.01 23.58 3.09
C GLY A 280 -8.00 22.97 2.11
N LEU A 281 -8.02 21.63 2.02
CA LEU A 281 -8.99 20.93 1.19
C LEU A 281 -10.42 21.24 1.64
N SER A 282 -11.31 21.46 0.70
CA SER A 282 -12.70 21.85 0.91
C SER A 282 -13.67 20.87 0.25
N ASP A 283 -14.98 21.12 0.37
CA ASP A 283 -16.00 20.22 -0.16
C ASP A 283 -15.89 20.00 -1.68
N ILE A 284 -15.44 21.01 -2.43
CA ILE A 284 -15.27 20.89 -3.89
C ILE A 284 -14.20 19.86 -4.28
N ASP A 285 -13.21 19.61 -3.42
CA ASP A 285 -12.17 18.61 -3.67
C ASP A 285 -12.72 17.17 -3.65
N PHE A 286 -13.94 16.97 -3.13
CA PHE A 286 -14.64 15.68 -3.01
C PHE A 286 -16.02 15.72 -3.67
N ASP A 287 -16.22 16.61 -4.65
CA ASP A 287 -17.44 16.69 -5.45
C ASP A 287 -17.18 16.19 -6.87
N THR A 288 -18.05 15.29 -7.37
CA THR A 288 -18.03 14.83 -8.76
C THR A 288 -18.31 15.96 -9.76
N LYS A 289 -18.72 17.15 -9.31
CA LYS A 289 -18.92 18.34 -10.15
C LYS A 289 -17.73 19.28 -10.18
N ASN A 290 -16.62 18.94 -9.52
CA ASN A 290 -15.41 19.75 -9.58
C ASN A 290 -14.93 19.87 -11.04
N PRO A 291 -14.79 21.09 -11.59
CA PRO A 291 -14.40 21.29 -12.99
C PRO A 291 -12.98 20.84 -13.31
N GLU A 292 -12.14 20.56 -12.31
CA GLU A 292 -10.80 20.00 -12.50
C GLU A 292 -10.81 18.47 -12.72
N TYR A 293 -11.94 17.81 -12.49
CA TYR A 293 -12.08 16.35 -12.56
C TYR A 293 -12.84 15.91 -13.82
N ASN A 294 -12.67 14.66 -14.25
CA ASN A 294 -13.28 14.13 -15.49
C ASN A 294 -14.63 13.44 -15.26
N PHE A 295 -15.22 13.57 -14.08
CA PHE A 295 -16.55 13.03 -13.81
C PHE A 295 -17.60 13.65 -14.75
N PRO A 296 -18.47 12.85 -15.38
CA PRO A 296 -19.51 13.36 -16.28
C PRO A 296 -20.64 14.05 -15.50
N SER A 297 -21.21 15.11 -16.09
CA SER A 297 -22.19 15.98 -15.43
C SER A 297 -23.65 15.49 -15.45
N PHE A 298 -23.92 14.21 -15.76
CA PHE A 298 -25.28 13.72 -16.08
C PHE A 298 -25.99 13.02 -14.92
#